data_AF-A0A7Y5EWT4-F1
#
_entry.id   AF-A0A7Y5EWT4-F1
#
_cell.length_a   1.000
_cell.length_b   1.000
_cell.length_c   1.000
_cell.angle_alpha   90.00
_cell.angle_beta   90.00
_cell.angle_gamma   90.00
#
_symmetry.space_group_name_H-M   'P 1'
#
loop_
_entity.id
_entity.type
_entity.pdbx_description
1 polymer ?
#
loop_
_entity_poly.entity_id
_entity_poly.type
_entity_poly.pdbx_seq_one_letter_code
_entity_poly.pdbx_strand_id
1 'polypeptide(L)'
;MNLSEFELKISTNLSLSEKDSRKMDRTLDDIAQEIGMDKFEILDFISYSADEELKNLQFNYNWEIFRNKLIKRLKPKRQGKSS
;
A
#
# COMPACT_ATOMS: atom_id res chain seq x y z
N MET A 1 -1.73 -8.07 22.58
CA MET A 1 -0.95 -8.48 21.40
C MET A 1 -0.35 -7.23 20.82
N ASN A 2 0.98 -7.12 20.82
CA ASN A 2 1.66 -5.92 20.31
C ASN A 2 1.75 -5.96 18.79
N LEU A 3 1.81 -4.79 18.15
CA LEU A 3 2.10 -4.66 16.73
C LEU A 3 3.56 -5.03 16.43
N SER A 4 3.83 -5.56 15.24
CA SER A 4 5.20 -5.71 14.73
C SER A 4 5.85 -4.34 14.46
N GLU A 5 7.18 -4.28 14.31
CA GLU A 5 7.88 -3.03 13.98
C GLU A 5 7.33 -2.38 12.69
N PHE A 6 7.00 -3.19 11.68
CA PHE A 6 6.45 -2.70 10.43
C PHE A 6 5.00 -2.21 10.58
N GLU A 7 4.17 -2.95 11.33
CA GLU A 7 2.79 -2.56 11.63
C GLU A 7 2.74 -1.25 12.45
N LEU A 8 3.69 -1.05 13.37
CA LEU A 8 3.87 0.22 14.09
C LEU A 8 4.21 1.34 13.10
N LYS A 9 5.15 1.11 12.19
CA LYS A 9 5.54 2.10 11.17
C LYS A 9 4.37 2.48 10.26
N ILE A 10 3.53 1.52 9.88
CA ILE A 10 2.29 1.77 9.15
C ILE A 10 1.35 2.64 9.98
N SER A 11 1.12 2.27 11.25
CA SER A 11 0.21 2.99 12.14
C SER A 11 0.64 4.44 12.29
N THR A 12 1.95 4.70 12.46
CA THR A 12 2.49 6.06 12.61
C THR A 12 2.47 6.85 11.31
N ASN A 13 2.88 6.24 10.19
CA ASN A 13 3.00 6.96 8.92
C ASN A 13 1.64 7.28 8.32
N LEU A 14 0.68 6.36 8.44
CA LEU A 14 -0.61 6.44 7.77
C LEU A 14 -1.76 6.81 8.73
N SER A 15 -1.46 7.02 10.02
CA SER A 15 -2.46 7.31 11.08
C SER A 15 -3.60 6.27 11.12
N LEU A 16 -3.25 4.99 10.98
CA LEU A 16 -4.21 3.87 10.94
C LEU A 16 -4.38 3.23 12.32
N SER A 17 -5.58 2.68 12.55
CA SER A 17 -5.87 1.84 13.73
C SER A 17 -5.00 0.58 13.74
N GLU A 18 -4.77 -0.04 14.90
CA GLU A 18 -4.01 -1.31 14.96
C GLU A 18 -4.56 -2.37 13.99
N LYS A 19 -5.88 -2.49 13.92
CA LYS A 19 -6.56 -3.45 13.04
C LYS A 19 -6.26 -3.16 11.57
N ASP A 20 -6.36 -1.89 11.16
CA ASP A 20 -6.12 -1.50 9.78
C ASP A 20 -4.64 -1.52 9.44
N SER A 21 -3.74 -1.27 10.39
CA SER A 21 -2.29 -1.42 10.22
C SER A 21 -1.90 -2.86 9.94
N ARG A 22 -2.46 -3.83 10.67
CA ARG A 22 -2.28 -5.27 10.39
C ARG A 22 -2.81 -5.67 9.01
N LYS A 23 -3.95 -5.10 8.62
CA LYS A 23 -4.56 -5.39 7.31
C LYS A 23 -3.77 -4.75 6.17
N MET A 24 -3.23 -3.55 6.41
CA MET A 24 -2.33 -2.87 5.51
C MET A 24 -1.05 -3.68 5.32
N ASP A 25 -0.38 -4.13 6.39
CA ASP A 25 0.83 -4.98 6.29
C ASP A 25 0.62 -6.17 5.35
N ARG A 26 -0.45 -6.94 5.57
CA ARG A 26 -0.83 -8.07 4.69
C ARG A 26 -1.08 -7.63 3.25
N THR A 27 -1.74 -6.49 3.05
CA THR A 27 -2.02 -5.95 1.72
C THR A 27 -0.72 -5.53 1.02
N LEU A 28 0.22 -4.95 1.76
CA LEU A 28 1.53 -4.55 1.22
C LEU A 28 2.39 -5.78 0.91
N ASP A 29 2.35 -6.83 1.73
CA ASP A 29 2.99 -8.11 1.43
C ASP A 29 2.43 -8.71 0.12
N ASP A 30 1.10 -8.72 -0.07
CA ASP A 30 0.47 -9.21 -1.30
C ASP A 30 0.86 -8.39 -2.53
N ILE A 31 0.98 -7.06 -2.38
CA ILE A 31 1.40 -6.17 -3.47
C ILE A 31 2.87 -6.43 -3.78
N ALA A 32 3.73 -6.47 -2.76
CA ALA A 32 5.16 -6.72 -2.85
C ALA A 32 5.45 -8.00 -3.63
N GLN A 33 4.76 -9.09 -3.30
CA GLN A 33 4.86 -10.36 -4.02
C GLN A 33 4.41 -10.26 -5.48
N GLU A 34 3.36 -9.49 -5.78
CA GLU A 34 2.84 -9.38 -7.15
C GLU A 34 3.74 -8.51 -8.05
N ILE A 35 4.29 -7.42 -7.52
CA ILE A 35 5.06 -6.46 -8.32
C ILE A 35 6.58 -6.68 -8.23
N GLY A 36 7.04 -7.49 -7.28
CA GLY A 36 8.46 -7.73 -7.03
C GLY A 36 9.18 -6.53 -6.42
N MET A 37 8.50 -5.74 -5.59
CA MET A 37 9.08 -4.61 -4.84
C MET A 37 9.08 -4.90 -3.35
N ASP A 38 9.98 -4.25 -2.61
CA ASP A 38 10.00 -4.38 -1.16
C ASP A 38 8.84 -3.62 -0.51
N LYS A 39 8.28 -4.18 0.57
CA LYS A 39 7.11 -3.59 1.23
C LYS A 39 7.39 -2.26 1.92
N PHE A 40 8.63 -2.01 2.35
CA PHE A 40 9.02 -0.70 2.88
C PHE A 40 9.02 0.35 1.78
N GLU A 41 9.49 0.02 0.57
CA GLU A 41 9.43 0.93 -0.59
C GLU A 41 7.98 1.26 -0.96
N ILE A 42 7.09 0.27 -0.89
CA ILE A 42 5.66 0.48 -1.15
C ILE A 42 5.05 1.38 -0.07
N LEU A 43 5.39 1.17 1.21
CA LEU A 43 4.92 2.03 2.31
C LEU A 43 5.39 3.47 2.14
N ASP A 44 6.65 3.67 1.76
CA ASP A 44 7.19 5.01 1.50
C ASP A 44 6.46 5.65 0.30
N PHE A 45 6.25 4.90 -0.79
CA PHE A 45 5.44 5.39 -1.92
C PHE A 45 4.04 5.82 -1.48
N ILE A 46 3.37 5.02 -0.65
CA ILE A 46 2.02 5.33 -0.17
C ILE A 46 2.02 6.64 0.63
N SER A 47 3.02 6.82 1.50
CA SER A 47 3.13 7.98 2.39
C SER A 47 3.35 9.30 1.64
N TYR A 48 3.90 9.27 0.42
CA TYR A 48 4.19 10.48 -0.36
C TYR A 48 3.32 10.66 -1.61
N SER A 49 2.79 9.56 -2.15
CA SER A 49 2.18 9.57 -3.48
C SER A 49 0.77 8.99 -3.52
N ALA A 50 0.27 8.32 -2.49
CA ALA A 50 -1.03 7.61 -2.54
C ALA A 50 -2.10 8.18 -1.58
N ASP A 51 -2.07 9.48 -1.31
CA ASP A 51 -3.04 10.16 -0.43
C ASP A 51 -4.49 9.96 -0.88
N GLU A 52 -4.76 10.02 -2.18
CA GLU A 52 -6.11 9.82 -2.71
C GLU A 52 -6.58 8.39 -2.51
N GLU A 53 -5.72 7.39 -2.73
CA GLU A 53 -6.03 5.99 -2.51
C GLU A 53 -6.28 5.72 -1.02
N LEU A 54 -5.48 6.29 -0.13
CA LEU A 54 -5.68 6.19 1.32
C LEU A 54 -6.99 6.83 1.76
N LYS A 55 -7.32 8.03 1.28
CA LYS A 55 -8.61 8.68 1.56
C LYS A 55 -9.77 7.85 1.03
N ASN A 56 -9.65 7.31 -0.18
CA ASN A 56 -10.65 6.42 -0.77
C ASN A 56 -10.81 5.12 0.02
N LEU A 57 -9.72 4.58 0.56
CA LEU A 57 -9.75 3.41 1.42
C LEU A 57 -10.46 3.71 2.74
N GLN A 58 -10.17 4.85 3.38
CA GLN A 58 -10.85 5.26 4.61
C GLN A 58 -12.34 5.52 4.41
N PHE A 59 -12.73 6.06 3.25
CA PHE A 59 -14.13 6.35 2.96
C PHE A 59 -14.93 5.12 2.54
N ASN A 60 -14.40 4.30 1.62
CA ASN A 60 -15.12 3.15 1.05
C ASN A 60 -14.86 1.83 1.77
N TYR A 61 -13.83 1.77 2.61
CA TYR A 61 -13.33 0.57 3.29
C TYR A 61 -13.08 -0.63 2.35
N ASN A 62 -12.79 -0.36 1.07
CA ASN A 62 -12.58 -1.38 0.05
C ASN A 62 -11.09 -1.59 -0.25
N TRP A 63 -10.54 -2.63 0.39
CA TRP A 63 -9.13 -3.00 0.32
C TRP A 63 -8.71 -3.59 -1.02
N GLU A 64 -9.63 -4.26 -1.72
CA GLU A 64 -9.35 -4.83 -3.04
C GLU A 64 -9.18 -3.72 -4.08
N ILE A 65 -10.06 -2.71 -4.05
CA ILE A 65 -9.94 -1.52 -4.91
C ILE A 65 -8.63 -0.78 -4.61
N PHE A 66 -8.30 -0.59 -3.33
CA PHE A 66 -7.05 0.04 -2.91
C PHE A 66 -5.82 -0.70 -3.45
N ARG A 67 -5.76 -2.02 -3.23
CA ARG A 67 -4.70 -2.91 -3.74
C ARG A 67 -4.55 -2.79 -5.25
N ASN A 68 -5.65 -2.91 -5.99
CA ASN A 68 -5.65 -2.83 -7.45
C ASN A 68 -5.19 -1.47 -7.97
N LYS A 69 -5.55 -0.38 -7.31
CA LYS A 69 -5.08 0.97 -7.66
C LYS A 69 -3.58 1.12 -7.40
N LEU A 70 -3.09 0.70 -6.25
CA LEU A 70 -1.66 0.75 -5.93
C LEU A 70 -0.83 -0.06 -6.92
N ILE A 71 -1.23 -1.30 -7.22
CA ILE A 71 -0.55 -2.15 -8.20
C ILE A 71 -0.47 -1.44 -9.56
N LYS A 72 -1.57 -0.81 -10.03
CA LYS A 72 -1.57 -0.07 -11.29
C LYS A 72 -0.62 1.13 -11.28
N ARG A 73 -0.44 1.78 -10.14
CA ARG A 73 0.47 2.94 -9.99
C ARG A 73 1.93 2.53 -9.86
N LEU A 74 2.20 1.43 -9.15
CA LEU A 74 3.53 0.91 -8.91
C LEU A 74 4.07 0.10 -10.09
N LYS A 75 3.19 -0.56 -10.86
CA LYS A 75 3.61 -1.23 -12.09
C LYS A 75 4.21 -0.18 -13.03
N PRO A 76 5.50 -0.33 -13.42
CA PRO A 76 6.10 0.58 -14.36
C PRO A 76 5.24 0.56 -15.62
N LYS A 77 4.82 1.75 -16.09
CA LYS A 77 4.26 1.89 -17.42
C LYS A 77 5.34 1.35 -18.36
N ARG A 78 5.18 0.11 -18.84
CA ARG A 78 5.94 -0.37 -20.00
C ARG A 78 5.67 0.68 -21.06
N GLN A 79 6.66 1.57 -21.28
CA GLN A 79 6.65 2.45 -22.42
C GLN A 79 6.45 1.52 -23.60
N GLY A 80 5.37 1.73 -24.35
CA GLY A 80 5.31 1.25 -25.70
C GLY A 80 6.50 1.88 -26.41
N LYS A 81 7.62 1.17 -26.47
CA LYS A 81 8.51 1.25 -27.61
C LYS A 81 7.72 0.63 -28.76
N SER A 82 6.84 1.42 -29.35
CA SER A 82 6.45 1.19 -30.73
C SER A 82 7.62 1.73 -31.54
N SER A 83 8.37 0.78 -32.08
CA SER A 83 9.38 0.94 -33.12
C SER A 83 8.82 1.66 -34.35
#